data_AF-A0A358ID31-F1
#
_entry.id   AF-A0A358ID31-F1
#
_cell.length_a   1.000
_cell.length_b   1.000
_cell.length_c   1.000
_cell.angle_alpha   90.00
_cell.angle_beta   90.00
_cell.angle_gamma   90.00
#
_symmetry.space_group_name_H-M   'P 1'
#
loop_
_entity.id
_entity.type
_entity.pdbx_description
1 polymer ?
#
loop_
_entity_poly.entity_id
_entity_poly.type
_entity_poly.pdbx_seq_one_letter_code
_entity_poly.pdbx_strand_id
1 'polypeptide(L)'
;MYDGRIEAEATYDTWLFEASFIPSLLLEIRVNAEFDSISAVDLADLYAERFGVLPQVLREGVETLSVHGGLESIVGLNRDLVVHADQGEAHRIQGFLEEVMAHETVHISLDAEHSSSPSWKAAQASDLRFISSVADVSPDTEDLAESFGAWLAVRWAGDGITDFLRAIIETAIPARLQYLDAQNFEMYPVVD
;
A
#
# COMPACT_ATOMS: atom_id res chain seq x y z
N MET A 1 15.57 11.12 2.62
CA MET A 1 14.29 10.48 3.01
C MET A 1 13.27 11.59 3.09
N TYR A 2 12.07 11.37 2.55
CA TYR A 2 10.96 12.29 2.75
C TYR A 2 10.47 12.17 4.20
N ASP A 3 10.26 13.31 4.86
CA ASP A 3 9.76 13.37 6.23
C ASP A 3 8.51 14.25 6.28
N GLY A 4 7.36 13.60 6.51
CA GLY A 4 6.06 14.26 6.62
C GLY A 4 6.02 15.38 7.66
N ARG A 5 6.86 15.33 8.71
CA ARG A 5 6.88 16.34 9.78
C ARG A 5 7.34 17.72 9.28
N ILE A 6 8.08 17.73 8.17
CA ILE A 6 8.60 18.93 7.51
C ILE A 6 8.11 19.04 6.06
N GLU A 7 7.28 18.10 5.62
CA GLU A 7 6.74 17.97 4.25
C GLU A 7 7.81 18.05 3.14
N ALA A 8 9.01 17.52 3.41
CA ALA A 8 10.15 17.66 2.50
C ALA A 8 11.13 16.50 2.59
N GLU A 9 11.94 16.34 1.54
CA GLU A 9 13.12 15.49 1.59
C GLU A 9 14.26 16.16 2.35
N ALA A 10 14.90 15.40 3.24
CA ALA A 10 16.11 15.83 3.92
C ALA A 10 17.11 14.68 4.07
N THR A 11 18.33 15.05 4.45
CA THR A 11 19.44 14.13 4.76
C THR A 11 19.43 13.82 6.25
N TYR A 12 19.45 12.54 6.58
CA TYR A 12 19.49 12.03 7.95
C TYR A 12 20.62 11.02 8.10
N ASP A 13 21.19 10.95 9.30
CA ASP A 13 21.90 9.75 9.72
C ASP A 13 20.88 8.62 9.90
N THR A 14 21.22 7.40 9.46
CA THR A 14 20.28 6.28 9.44
C THR A 14 20.94 4.96 9.83
N TRP A 15 20.14 4.07 10.41
CA TRP A 15 20.41 2.64 10.46
C TRP A 15 19.89 2.01 9.17
N LEU A 16 20.75 1.29 8.46
CA LEU A 16 20.42 0.63 7.19
C LEU A 16 20.29 -0.87 7.39
N PHE A 17 19.21 -1.42 6.84
CA PHE A 17 18.93 -2.85 6.82
C PHE A 17 18.54 -3.27 5.40
N GLU A 18 18.67 -4.57 5.10
CA GLU A 18 18.20 -5.16 3.86
C GLU A 18 17.28 -6.33 4.20
N ALA A 19 16.05 -6.28 3.70
CA ALA A 19 15.11 -7.39 3.76
C ALA A 19 15.06 -8.10 2.41
N SER A 20 15.00 -9.43 2.44
CA SER A 20 14.89 -10.26 1.23
C SER A 20 13.62 -11.10 1.27
N PHE A 21 12.92 -11.16 0.14
CA PHE A 21 11.65 -11.85 0.00
C PHE A 21 11.68 -12.84 -1.17
N ILE A 22 10.91 -13.93 -1.02
CA ILE A 22 10.64 -14.90 -2.09
C ILE A 22 9.63 -14.28 -3.08
N PRO A 23 9.78 -14.47 -4.41
CA PRO A 23 10.78 -15.31 -5.08
C PRO A 23 12.15 -14.66 -5.26
N SER A 24 12.27 -13.32 -5.38
CA SER A 24 13.55 -12.58 -5.40
C SER A 24 13.30 -11.08 -5.38
N LEU A 25 12.96 -10.52 -4.21
CA LEU A 25 12.83 -9.07 -4.01
C LEU A 25 13.74 -8.64 -2.87
N LEU A 26 14.45 -7.52 -3.05
CA LEU A 26 15.23 -6.86 -2.00
C LEU A 26 14.57 -5.52 -1.66
N LEU A 27 14.53 -5.20 -0.37
CA LEU A 27 14.05 -3.92 0.14
C LEU A 27 15.13 -3.33 1.05
N GLU A 28 15.61 -2.13 0.73
CA GLU A 28 16.46 -1.37 1.66
C GLU A 28 15.56 -0.68 2.68
N ILE A 29 15.79 -0.92 3.96
CA ILE A 29 15.05 -0.29 5.05
C ILE A 29 15.97 0.71 5.74
N ARG A 30 15.52 1.97 5.80
CA ARG A 30 16.25 3.10 6.37
C ARG A 30 15.50 3.59 7.60
N VAL A 31 16.04 3.33 8.77
CA VAL A 31 15.48 3.85 10.03
C VAL A 31 16.27 5.06 10.47
N ASN A 32 15.58 6.18 10.69
CA ASN A 32 16.21 7.42 11.13
C ASN A 32 16.99 7.21 12.45
N ALA A 33 18.21 7.76 12.55
CA ALA A 33 19.06 7.59 13.73
C ALA A 33 18.57 8.37 14.98
N GLU A 34 17.38 8.99 14.91
CA GLU A 34 16.62 9.39 16.09
C GLU A 34 16.20 8.20 16.98
N PHE A 35 16.10 7.00 16.38
CA PHE A 35 15.95 5.74 17.11
C PHE A 35 17.32 5.17 17.50
N ASP A 36 17.40 4.54 18.67
CA ASP A 36 18.57 3.74 19.03
C ASP A 36 18.65 2.47 18.17
N SER A 37 19.82 1.81 18.18
CA SER A 37 20.06 0.65 17.32
C SER A 37 19.15 -0.54 17.62
N ILE A 38 18.63 -0.66 18.85
CA ILE A 38 17.74 -1.76 19.23
C ILE A 38 16.37 -1.49 18.62
N SER A 39 15.82 -0.30 18.87
CA SER A 39 14.55 0.15 18.31
C SER A 39 14.56 0.15 16.79
N ALA A 40 15.70 0.48 16.17
CA ALA A 40 15.85 0.45 14.73
C ALA A 40 15.76 -0.96 14.12
N VAL A 41 16.33 -1.97 14.79
CA VAL A 41 16.16 -3.38 14.39
C VAL A 41 14.70 -3.79 14.52
N ASP A 42 14.07 -3.49 15.67
CA ASP A 42 12.67 -3.87 15.91
C ASP A 42 11.72 -3.25 14.88
N LEU A 43 11.93 -1.98 14.51
CA LEU A 43 11.15 -1.30 13.46
C LEU A 43 11.43 -1.89 12.08
N ALA A 44 12.69 -2.19 11.75
CA ALA A 44 13.04 -2.79 10.46
C ALA A 44 12.41 -4.17 10.30
N ASP A 45 12.49 -5.03 11.33
CA ASP A 45 11.87 -6.36 11.34
C ASP A 45 10.34 -6.26 11.22
N LEU A 46 9.71 -5.37 12.02
CA LEU A 46 8.27 -5.15 11.95
C LEU A 46 7.82 -4.79 10.53
N TYR A 47 8.41 -3.76 9.93
CA TYR A 47 7.95 -3.31 8.61
C TYR A 47 8.37 -4.25 7.48
N ALA A 48 9.49 -4.97 7.61
CA ALA A 48 9.82 -6.05 6.69
C ALA A 48 8.74 -7.15 6.70
N GLU A 49 8.30 -7.59 7.89
CA GLU A 49 7.24 -8.60 8.02
C GLU A 49 5.91 -8.10 7.41
N ARG A 50 5.50 -6.87 7.73
CA ARG A 50 4.23 -6.29 7.25
C ARG A 50 4.25 -6.02 5.75
N PHE A 51 5.39 -5.57 5.22
CA PHE A 51 5.56 -5.43 3.79
C PHE A 51 5.55 -6.80 3.10
N GLY A 52 6.17 -7.82 3.69
CA GLY A 52 6.32 -9.16 3.10
C GLY A 52 5.01 -9.92 2.90
N VAL A 53 3.94 -9.56 3.61
CA VAL A 53 2.61 -10.17 3.41
C VAL A 53 1.81 -9.53 2.27
N LEU A 54 2.25 -8.38 1.74
CA LEU A 54 1.59 -7.74 0.60
C LEU A 54 1.77 -8.59 -0.68
N PRO A 55 0.79 -8.57 -1.59
CA PRO A 55 0.92 -9.17 -2.92
C PRO A 55 2.21 -8.73 -3.61
N GLN A 56 2.89 -9.65 -4.30
CA GLN A 56 4.14 -9.36 -4.99
C GLN A 56 4.02 -8.17 -5.95
N VAL A 57 2.91 -8.08 -6.70
CA VAL A 57 2.65 -6.95 -7.61
C VAL A 57 2.76 -5.58 -6.94
N LEU A 58 2.38 -5.47 -5.65
CA LEU A 58 2.50 -4.21 -4.91
C LEU A 58 3.91 -3.95 -4.40
N ARG A 59 4.71 -5.01 -4.22
CA ARG A 59 6.07 -4.91 -3.69
C ARG A 59 7.10 -4.56 -4.75
N GLU A 60 6.86 -4.92 -6.01
CA GLU A 60 7.84 -4.80 -7.12
C GLU A 60 8.27 -3.37 -7.45
N GLY A 61 7.40 -2.38 -7.21
CA GLY A 61 7.73 -0.97 -7.43
C GLY A 61 8.53 -0.34 -6.29
N VAL A 62 8.61 -0.98 -5.12
CA VAL A 62 9.21 -0.40 -3.92
C VAL A 62 10.68 -0.80 -3.80
N GLU A 63 11.57 0.19 -3.69
CA GLU A 63 13.01 -0.03 -3.51
C GLU A 63 13.45 0.23 -2.08
N THR A 64 12.84 1.23 -1.43
CA THR A 64 13.19 1.63 -0.08
C THR A 64 11.96 1.72 0.83
N LEU A 65 12.17 1.48 2.12
CA LEU A 65 11.21 1.78 3.18
C LEU A 65 11.89 2.67 4.21
N SER A 66 11.31 3.84 4.47
CA SER A 66 11.91 4.87 5.31
C SER A 66 11.09 5.08 6.57
N VAL A 67 11.72 4.94 7.74
CA VAL A 67 11.06 5.04 9.05
C VAL A 67 11.51 6.28 9.81
N HIS A 68 10.54 7.12 10.17
CA HIS A 68 10.69 8.31 11.01
C HIS A 68 9.90 8.15 12.30
N GLY A 69 10.22 8.92 13.35
CA GLY A 69 9.31 9.10 14.51
C GLY A 69 8.19 10.08 14.18
N GLY A 70 7.02 9.93 14.81
CA GLY A 70 5.88 10.85 14.64
C GLY A 70 4.58 10.20 14.18
N LEU A 71 3.57 11.04 13.98
CA LEU A 71 2.17 10.68 13.69
C LEU A 71 1.73 11.05 12.27
N GLU A 72 2.66 11.39 11.38
CA GLU A 72 2.32 11.72 10.00
C GLU A 72 1.87 10.47 9.23
N SER A 73 1.07 10.68 8.18
CA SER A 73 0.55 9.58 7.37
C SER A 73 1.67 8.72 6.79
N ILE A 74 1.36 7.43 6.59
CA ILE A 74 2.15 6.56 5.74
C ILE A 74 1.96 7.04 4.30
N VAL A 75 3.04 7.20 3.54
CA VAL A 75 2.98 7.73 2.16
C VAL A 75 3.89 6.92 1.24
N GLY A 76 3.38 6.59 0.05
CA GLY A 76 4.16 6.05 -1.05
C GLY A 76 4.59 7.14 -2.03
N LEU A 77 5.89 7.32 -2.25
CA LEU A 77 6.41 8.28 -3.21
C LEU A 77 7.79 7.88 -3.72
N ASN A 78 8.09 8.15 -5.00
CA ASN A 78 9.43 7.96 -5.58
C ASN A 78 10.07 6.59 -5.28
N ARG A 79 9.29 5.50 -5.29
CA ARG A 79 9.75 4.11 -4.97
C ARG A 79 10.13 3.90 -3.50
N ASP A 80 9.77 4.84 -2.62
CA ASP A 80 9.95 4.80 -1.18
C ASP A 80 8.59 4.68 -0.48
N LEU A 81 8.46 3.72 0.43
CA LEU A 81 7.35 3.65 1.37
C LEU A 81 7.78 4.32 2.69
N VAL A 82 7.21 5.48 2.98
CA VAL A 82 7.55 6.26 4.17
C VAL A 82 6.56 5.95 5.28
N VAL A 83 7.09 5.63 6.46
CA VAL A 83 6.29 5.36 7.66
C VAL A 83 6.77 6.23 8.82
N HIS A 84 5.83 6.88 9.49
CA HIS A 84 6.08 7.47 10.80
C HIS A 84 5.62 6.50 11.89
N ALA A 85 6.54 6.12 12.78
CA ALA A 85 6.42 4.94 13.64
C ALA A 85 5.22 5.00 14.60
N ASP A 86 4.86 6.17 15.13
CA ASP A 86 3.71 6.28 16.03
C ASP A 86 2.39 6.11 15.25
N GLN A 87 2.33 6.61 14.01
CA GLN A 87 1.18 6.40 13.13
C GLN A 87 1.08 4.94 12.68
N GLY A 88 2.22 4.33 12.30
CA GLY A 88 2.28 2.93 11.94
C GLY A 88 1.84 2.02 13.09
N GLU A 89 2.23 2.32 14.32
CA GLU A 89 1.78 1.59 15.51
C GLU A 89 0.28 1.79 15.77
N ALA A 90 -0.24 3.01 15.58
CA ALA A 90 -1.68 3.27 15.71
C ALA A 90 -2.49 2.43 14.70
N HIS A 91 -2.09 2.40 13.43
CA HIS A 91 -2.73 1.57 12.40
C HIS A 91 -2.59 0.07 12.71
N ARG A 92 -1.43 -0.37 13.24
CA ARG A 92 -1.20 -1.76 13.62
C ARG A 92 -2.11 -2.20 14.76
N ILE A 93 -2.28 -1.36 15.79
CA ILE A 93 -3.20 -1.62 16.92
C ILE A 93 -4.65 -1.68 16.43
N GLN A 94 -5.01 -0.84 15.46
CA GLN A 94 -6.36 -0.83 14.88
C GLN A 94 -6.60 -1.95 13.87
N GLY A 95 -5.54 -2.63 13.41
CA GLY A 95 -5.61 -3.83 12.57
C GLY A 95 -5.72 -3.56 11.07
N PHE A 96 -5.31 -2.38 10.60
CA PHE A 96 -5.38 -2.02 9.17
C PHE A 96 -4.06 -1.44 8.61
N LEU A 97 -2.93 -1.64 9.30
CA LEU A 97 -1.62 -1.20 8.80
C LEU A 97 -1.32 -1.74 7.41
N GLU A 98 -1.54 -3.04 7.19
CA GLU A 98 -1.31 -3.69 5.90
C GLU A 98 -2.24 -3.16 4.80
N GLU A 99 -3.46 -2.73 5.15
CA GLU A 99 -4.39 -2.09 4.20
C GLU A 99 -3.85 -0.73 3.73
N VAL A 100 -3.34 0.09 4.65
CA VAL A 100 -2.71 1.38 4.29
C VAL A 100 -1.43 1.16 3.48
N MET A 101 -0.59 0.21 3.90
CA MET A 101 0.62 -0.10 3.13
C MET A 101 0.27 -0.62 1.73
N ALA A 102 -0.78 -1.44 1.58
CA ALA A 102 -1.26 -1.87 0.27
C ALA A 102 -1.74 -0.69 -0.58
N HIS A 103 -2.49 0.25 -0.01
CA HIS A 103 -2.92 1.47 -0.69
C HIS A 103 -1.71 2.26 -1.21
N GLU A 104 -0.76 2.60 -0.33
CA GLU A 104 0.42 3.41 -0.71
C GLU A 104 1.33 2.72 -1.73
N THR A 105 1.39 1.39 -1.69
CA THR A 105 2.19 0.62 -2.65
C THR A 105 1.52 0.48 -4.02
N VAL A 106 0.20 0.68 -4.13
CA VAL A 106 -0.47 0.84 -5.44
C VAL A 106 0.05 2.09 -6.15
N HIS A 107 0.19 3.21 -5.43
CA HIS A 107 0.72 4.44 -6.01
C HIS A 107 2.14 4.27 -6.54
N ILE A 108 2.95 3.48 -5.84
CA ILE A 108 4.32 3.21 -6.25
C ILE A 108 4.38 2.25 -7.44
N SER A 109 3.65 1.14 -7.36
CA SER A 109 3.87 -0.03 -8.23
C SER A 109 2.95 -0.06 -9.45
N LEU A 110 1.76 0.55 -9.38
CA LEU A 110 0.73 0.37 -10.40
C LEU A 110 0.29 1.66 -11.09
N ASP A 111 0.34 2.82 -10.43
CA ASP A 111 -0.23 4.04 -10.99
C ASP A 111 0.33 4.40 -12.37
N ALA A 112 1.65 4.30 -12.53
CA ALA A 112 2.32 4.68 -13.78
C ALA A 112 1.78 3.91 -15.00
N GLU A 113 1.37 2.67 -14.83
CA GLU A 113 0.82 1.82 -15.90
C GLU A 113 -0.71 1.89 -15.98
N HIS A 114 -1.39 1.89 -14.83
CA HIS A 114 -2.82 1.60 -14.78
C HIS A 114 -3.69 2.85 -14.59
N SER A 115 -3.31 3.82 -13.75
CA SER A 115 -4.22 4.88 -13.27
C SER A 115 -4.72 5.82 -14.36
N SER A 116 -3.97 5.95 -15.46
CA SER A 116 -4.32 6.73 -16.65
C SER A 116 -4.61 5.88 -17.89
N SER A 117 -4.57 4.54 -17.76
CA SER A 117 -4.80 3.65 -18.89
C SER A 117 -6.22 3.82 -19.45
N PRO A 118 -6.43 3.77 -20.78
CA PRO A 118 -7.76 3.90 -21.37
C PRO A 118 -8.77 2.87 -20.84
N SER A 119 -8.31 1.65 -20.57
CA SER A 119 -9.11 0.56 -20.00
C SER A 119 -9.54 0.83 -18.56
N TRP A 120 -8.63 1.35 -17.72
CA TRP A 120 -8.99 1.74 -16.35
C TRP A 120 -9.98 2.90 -16.36
N LYS A 121 -9.71 3.95 -17.15
CA LYS A 121 -10.62 5.10 -17.27
C LYS A 121 -11.99 4.72 -17.82
N ALA A 122 -12.05 3.75 -18.74
CA ALA A 122 -13.32 3.22 -19.22
C ALA A 122 -14.08 2.47 -18.10
N ALA A 123 -13.39 1.65 -17.30
CA ALA A 123 -13.99 0.96 -16.16
C ALA A 123 -14.51 1.95 -15.10
N GLN A 124 -13.66 2.90 -14.69
CA GLN A 124 -14.00 3.98 -13.76
C GLN A 124 -15.23 4.78 -14.23
N ALA A 125 -15.30 5.17 -15.51
CA ALA A 125 -16.42 5.92 -16.05
C ALA A 125 -17.72 5.10 -16.19
N SER A 126 -17.64 3.77 -16.20
CA SER A 126 -18.80 2.88 -16.32
C SER A 126 -19.43 2.51 -14.98
N ASP A 127 -18.65 2.55 -13.90
CA ASP A 127 -19.15 2.35 -12.54
C ASP A 127 -19.88 3.61 -12.04
N LEU A 128 -20.97 3.41 -11.31
CA LEU A 128 -21.84 4.52 -10.88
C LEU A 128 -21.45 5.13 -9.53
N ARG A 129 -20.46 4.55 -8.83
CA ARG A 129 -20.08 4.91 -7.47
C ARG A 129 -18.60 4.71 -7.25
N PHE A 130 -17.99 5.50 -6.39
CA PHE A 130 -16.66 5.25 -5.85
C PHE A 130 -16.74 4.41 -4.58
N ILE A 131 -15.64 3.72 -4.25
CA ILE A 131 -15.59 2.89 -3.05
C ILE A 131 -15.51 3.72 -1.76
N SER A 132 -14.88 4.90 -1.84
CA SER A 132 -14.71 5.83 -0.73
C SER A 132 -14.90 7.28 -1.19
N SER A 133 -15.03 8.20 -0.22
CA SER A 133 -15.08 9.64 -0.51
C SER A 133 -13.76 10.17 -1.05
N VAL A 134 -12.63 9.54 -0.69
CA VAL A 134 -11.30 9.93 -1.16
C VAL A 134 -11.18 9.63 -2.65
N ALA A 135 -11.59 8.42 -3.06
CA ALA A 135 -11.68 8.03 -4.46
C ALA A 135 -12.63 8.92 -5.29
N ASP A 136 -13.76 9.37 -4.70
CA ASP A 136 -14.70 10.28 -5.37
C ASP A 136 -14.15 11.70 -5.55
N VAL A 137 -13.42 12.20 -4.55
CA VAL A 137 -12.85 13.57 -4.58
C VAL A 137 -11.61 13.64 -5.46
N SER A 138 -10.83 12.57 -5.57
CA SER A 138 -9.58 12.54 -6.33
C SER A 138 -9.47 11.28 -7.19
N PRO A 139 -10.39 11.07 -8.15
CA PRO A 139 -10.50 9.82 -8.90
C PRO A 139 -9.32 9.54 -9.84
N ASP A 140 -8.57 10.58 -10.21
CA ASP A 140 -7.40 10.44 -11.08
C ASP A 140 -6.17 9.94 -10.33
N THR A 141 -6.13 10.03 -9.00
CA THR A 141 -4.99 9.60 -8.17
C THR A 141 -5.36 8.48 -7.21
N GLU A 142 -6.51 8.56 -6.54
CA GLU A 142 -6.85 7.69 -5.41
C GLU A 142 -7.68 6.47 -5.80
N ASP A 143 -8.46 6.56 -6.88
CA ASP A 143 -9.46 5.54 -7.16
C ASP A 143 -8.86 4.15 -7.42
N LEU A 144 -7.68 4.09 -8.03
CA LEU A 144 -7.01 2.81 -8.27
C LEU A 144 -6.57 2.16 -6.96
N ALA A 145 -5.91 2.91 -6.07
CA ALA A 145 -5.45 2.42 -4.76
C ALA A 145 -6.60 1.93 -3.89
N GLU A 146 -7.64 2.74 -3.78
CA GLU A 146 -8.86 2.42 -3.04
C GLU A 146 -9.60 1.21 -3.64
N SER A 147 -9.72 1.16 -4.97
CA SER A 147 -10.37 0.02 -5.65
C SER A 147 -9.56 -1.26 -5.54
N PHE A 148 -8.22 -1.18 -5.49
CA PHE A 148 -7.36 -2.33 -5.31
C PHE A 148 -7.58 -2.96 -3.94
N GLY A 149 -7.64 -2.15 -2.87
CA GLY A 149 -7.99 -2.64 -1.53
C GLY A 149 -9.36 -3.32 -1.47
N ALA A 150 -10.36 -2.72 -2.14
CA ALA A 150 -11.69 -3.30 -2.26
C ALA A 150 -11.70 -4.62 -3.03
N TRP A 151 -10.95 -4.69 -4.13
CA TRP A 151 -10.74 -5.91 -4.90
C TRP A 151 -10.03 -6.97 -4.07
N LEU A 152 -9.04 -6.59 -3.26
CA LEU A 152 -8.38 -7.49 -2.33
C LEU A 152 -9.39 -8.15 -1.37
N ALA A 153 -10.26 -7.32 -0.79
CA ALA A 153 -11.32 -7.79 0.11
C ALA A 153 -12.29 -8.76 -0.59
N VAL A 154 -12.73 -8.44 -1.81
CA VAL A 154 -13.70 -9.28 -2.53
C VAL A 154 -13.07 -10.55 -3.08
N ARG A 155 -11.78 -10.61 -3.39
CA ARG A 155 -11.21 -11.82 -4.01
C ARG A 155 -10.44 -12.70 -3.02
N TRP A 156 -9.72 -12.11 -2.05
CA TRP A 156 -8.83 -12.88 -1.15
C TRP A 156 -9.21 -12.86 0.33
N ALA A 157 -10.10 -11.98 0.80
CA ALA A 157 -10.39 -11.94 2.24
C ALA A 157 -11.20 -13.14 2.77
N GLY A 158 -11.80 -13.97 1.89
CA GLY A 158 -12.65 -15.10 2.30
C GLY A 158 -13.75 -14.67 3.29
N ASP A 159 -13.79 -15.34 4.46
CA ASP A 159 -14.70 -15.02 5.57
C ASP A 159 -14.30 -13.76 6.37
N GLY A 160 -13.19 -13.10 6.02
CA GLY A 160 -12.73 -11.85 6.61
C GLY A 160 -13.63 -10.65 6.30
N ILE A 161 -14.52 -10.77 5.30
CA ILE A 161 -15.60 -9.82 5.04
C ILE A 161 -16.95 -10.52 4.99
N THR A 162 -18.00 -9.80 5.39
CA THR A 162 -19.37 -10.32 5.30
C THR A 162 -19.86 -10.36 3.85
N ASP A 163 -20.77 -11.29 3.53
CA ASP A 163 -21.45 -11.35 2.22
C ASP A 163 -22.15 -10.02 1.86
N PHE A 164 -22.65 -9.30 2.87
CA PHE A 164 -23.26 -8.00 2.67
C PHE A 164 -22.25 -6.95 2.20
N LEU A 165 -21.07 -6.88 2.83
CA LEU A 165 -20.00 -5.98 2.42
C LEU A 165 -19.51 -6.34 1.01
N ARG A 166 -19.29 -7.64 0.75
CA ARG A 166 -18.92 -8.17 -0.57
C ARG A 166 -19.90 -7.70 -1.65
N ALA A 167 -21.20 -7.91 -1.43
CA ALA A 167 -22.24 -7.50 -2.37
C ALA A 167 -22.30 -5.98 -2.59
N ILE A 168 -22.02 -5.17 -1.55
CA ILE A 168 -21.91 -3.71 -1.69
C ILE A 168 -20.77 -3.35 -2.65
N ILE A 169 -19.58 -3.92 -2.44
CA ILE A 169 -18.40 -3.62 -3.26
C ILE A 169 -18.65 -4.05 -4.71
N GLU A 170 -19.12 -5.27 -4.92
CA GLU A 170 -19.41 -5.81 -6.25
C GLU A 170 -20.49 -5.01 -7.00
N THR A 171 -21.44 -4.43 -6.28
CA THR A 171 -22.46 -3.56 -6.87
C THR A 171 -21.94 -2.15 -7.14
N ALA A 172 -21.03 -1.65 -6.30
CA ALA A 172 -20.51 -0.29 -6.41
C ALA A 172 -19.55 -0.14 -7.60
N ILE A 173 -18.63 -1.09 -7.76
CA ILE A 173 -17.47 -0.95 -8.66
C ILE A 173 -17.23 -2.16 -9.61
N PRO A 174 -18.29 -2.77 -10.19
CA PRO A 174 -18.16 -4.03 -10.94
C PRO A 174 -17.16 -3.98 -12.10
N ALA A 175 -17.10 -2.88 -12.84
CA ALA A 175 -16.21 -2.77 -14.00
C ALA A 175 -14.74 -2.64 -13.57
N ARG A 176 -14.45 -1.93 -12.48
CA ARG A 176 -13.09 -1.85 -11.92
C ARG A 176 -12.62 -3.17 -11.33
N LEU A 177 -13.50 -3.94 -10.67
CA LEU A 177 -13.17 -5.30 -10.24
C LEU A 177 -12.83 -6.18 -11.44
N GLN A 178 -13.63 -6.12 -12.51
CA GLN A 178 -13.36 -6.88 -13.74
C GLN A 178 -12.03 -6.46 -14.40
N TYR A 179 -11.71 -5.17 -14.37
CA TYR A 179 -10.42 -4.69 -14.85
C TYR A 179 -9.28 -5.34 -14.06
N LEU A 180 -9.32 -5.29 -12.73
CA LEU A 180 -8.27 -5.84 -11.87
C LEU A 180 -8.16 -7.37 -12.02
N ASP A 181 -9.29 -8.08 -12.14
CA ASP A 181 -9.32 -9.53 -12.43
C ASP A 181 -8.57 -9.89 -13.72
N ALA A 182 -8.53 -8.98 -14.71
CA ALA A 182 -7.94 -9.22 -16.02
C ALA A 182 -6.42 -8.95 -16.07
N GLN A 183 -5.81 -8.42 -15.01
CA GLN A 183 -4.40 -7.99 -15.06
C GLN A 183 -3.38 -9.13 -14.89
N ASN A 184 -3.82 -10.32 -14.42
CA ASN A 184 -2.93 -11.44 -14.10
C ASN A 184 -1.77 -11.05 -13.17
N PHE A 185 -2.06 -10.26 -12.14
CA PHE A 185 -1.07 -9.84 -11.16
C PHE A 185 -0.45 -11.03 -10.40
N GLU A 186 0.83 -10.93 -10.08
CA GLU A 186 1.51 -11.89 -9.21
C GLU A 186 1.10 -11.63 -7.76
N MET A 187 0.25 -12.51 -7.21
CA MET A 187 -0.39 -12.30 -5.91
C MET A 187 0.37 -12.90 -4.73
N TYR A 188 1.39 -13.72 -4.94
CA TYR A 188 2.16 -14.34 -3.86
C TYR A 188 2.68 -13.30 -2.84
N PRO A 189 2.53 -13.54 -1.51
CA PRO A 189 2.08 -14.76 -0.87
C PRO A 189 0.57 -14.84 -0.63
N VAL A 190 -0.21 -13.87 -1.11
CA VAL A 190 -1.68 -13.91 -1.04
C VAL A 190 -2.19 -15.01 -1.97
N VAL A 191 -3.04 -15.88 -1.43
CA VAL A 191 -3.61 -17.05 -2.12
C VAL A 191 -5.12 -17.08 -1.89
N ASP A 192 -5.84 -17.62 -2.88
CA ASP A 192 -7.30 -17.82 -2.84
C ASP A 192 -7.73 -18.85 -1.78
#